data_AF-A0A949HMP1-F1
#
_entry.id   AF-A0A949HMP1-F1
#
_cell.length_a   1.000
_cell.length_b   1.000
_cell.length_c   1.000
_cell.angle_alpha   90.00
_cell.angle_beta   90.00
_cell.angle_gamma   90.00
#
_symmetry.space_group_name_H-M   'P 1'
#
loop_
_entity.id
_entity.type
_entity.pdbx_description
1 polymer ?
#
loop_
_entity_poly.entity_id
_entity_poly.type
_entity_poly.pdbx_seq_one_letter_code
_entity_poly.pdbx_strand_id
1 'polypeptide(L)'
;MNFLILKAYAQGITAPSGVNTNTTFDKLYNNVLDQIVTPIIYLLFALALIYFFWGVFQFIKNADNETERENGKWHMIWGVIGMFIMISAKGLINIILATLGLK
;
A
#
# COMPACT_ATOMS: atom_id res chain seq x y z
N MET A 1 -15.21 0.54 -50.22
CA MET A 1 -15.96 -0.18 -49.16
C MET A 1 -15.05 -1.13 -48.36
N ASN A 2 -13.83 -0.74 -47.96
CA ASN A 2 -12.96 -1.69 -47.23
C ASN A 2 -11.82 -1.10 -46.34
N PHE A 3 -11.85 0.18 -45.97
CA PHE A 3 -10.88 0.75 -45.01
C PHE A 3 -11.47 0.91 -43.60
N LEU A 4 -12.79 1.03 -43.48
CA LEU A 4 -13.50 1.05 -42.20
C LEU A 4 -13.64 -0.36 -41.60
N ILE A 5 -13.86 -1.38 -42.45
CA ILE A 5 -13.95 -2.77 -42.00
C ILE A 5 -12.56 -3.29 -41.55
N LEU A 6 -11.47 -2.82 -42.18
CA LEU A 6 -10.10 -3.15 -41.75
C LEU A 6 -9.72 -2.46 -40.43
N LYS A 7 -10.15 -1.21 -40.21
CA LYS A 7 -10.01 -0.53 -38.90
C LYS A 7 -10.89 -1.16 -37.83
N ALA A 8 -12.08 -1.63 -38.18
CA ALA A 8 -12.97 -2.37 -37.28
C ALA A 8 -12.39 -3.75 -36.93
N TYR A 9 -11.68 -4.43 -37.85
CA TYR A 9 -10.96 -5.67 -37.54
C TYR A 9 -9.71 -5.41 -36.69
N ALA A 10 -8.99 -4.31 -36.93
CA ALA A 10 -7.85 -3.88 -36.12
C ALA A 10 -8.23 -3.42 -34.70
N GLN A 11 -9.50 -3.03 -34.47
CA GLN A 11 -10.01 -2.58 -33.18
C GLN A 11 -11.11 -3.49 -32.59
N GLY A 12 -11.33 -4.68 -33.17
CA GLY A 12 -12.55 -5.45 -32.89
C GLY A 12 -12.45 -6.96 -32.88
N ILE A 13 -11.26 -7.57 -32.99
CA ILE A 13 -11.08 -9.01 -32.69
C ILE A 13 -9.81 -9.22 -31.87
N THR A 14 -9.84 -8.81 -30.59
CA THR A 14 -9.41 -9.61 -29.42
C THR A 14 -9.76 -8.89 -28.12
N ALA A 15 -10.85 -9.36 -27.51
CA ALA A 15 -11.25 -9.34 -26.11
C ALA A 15 -11.61 -8.00 -25.38
N PRO A 16 -12.81 -7.92 -24.77
CA PRO A 16 -13.07 -6.99 -23.69
C PRO A 16 -12.23 -7.42 -22.48
N SER A 17 -11.62 -6.45 -21.77
CA SER A 17 -11.10 -6.60 -20.41
C SER A 17 -10.04 -7.70 -20.19
N GLY A 18 -8.76 -7.31 -20.33
CA GLY A 18 -7.67 -7.94 -19.59
C GLY A 18 -6.71 -8.84 -20.38
N VAL A 19 -5.45 -8.79 -19.95
CA VAL A 19 -4.35 -9.73 -20.20
C VAL A 19 -3.59 -9.50 -21.52
N ASN A 20 -2.66 -8.54 -21.48
CA ASN A 20 -1.42 -8.66 -22.24
C ASN A 20 -0.73 -9.96 -21.80
N THR A 21 -0.34 -10.80 -22.76
CA THR A 21 0.19 -12.16 -22.61
C THR A 21 1.63 -12.22 -22.07
N ASN A 22 2.02 -11.29 -21.21
CA ASN A 22 3.25 -11.37 -20.44
C ASN A 22 2.92 -11.87 -19.02
N THR A 23 3.23 -13.16 -18.85
CA THR A 23 3.49 -13.89 -17.61
C THR A 23 2.30 -14.14 -16.65
N THR A 24 1.85 -15.40 -16.59
CA THR A 24 1.06 -15.96 -15.47
C THR A 24 1.70 -15.61 -14.10
N PHE A 25 3.01 -15.40 -14.06
CA PHE A 25 3.77 -14.91 -12.91
C PHE A 25 3.34 -13.51 -12.45
N ASP A 26 3.07 -12.57 -13.36
CA ASP A 26 2.57 -11.23 -13.01
C ASP A 26 1.19 -11.31 -12.38
N LYS A 27 0.35 -12.25 -12.82
CA LYS A 27 -0.95 -12.49 -12.19
C LYS A 27 -0.81 -13.09 -10.80
N LEU A 28 0.09 -14.05 -10.61
CA LEU A 28 0.32 -14.65 -9.29
C LEU A 28 0.96 -13.64 -8.32
N TYR A 29 1.92 -12.85 -8.81
CA TYR A 29 2.58 -11.79 -8.06
C TYR A 29 1.59 -10.70 -7.61
N ASN A 30 0.79 -10.19 -8.55
CA ASN A 30 -0.21 -9.18 -8.23
C ASN A 30 -1.32 -9.72 -7.32
N ASN A 31 -1.78 -10.97 -7.52
CA ASN A 31 -2.76 -11.56 -6.61
C ASN A 31 -2.20 -11.75 -5.19
N VAL A 32 -0.95 -12.17 -5.03
CA VAL A 32 -0.32 -12.31 -3.71
C VAL A 32 -0.15 -10.97 -3.02
N LEU A 33 0.33 -9.94 -3.73
CA LEU A 33 0.43 -8.60 -3.17
C LEU A 33 -0.94 -8.04 -2.79
N ASP A 34 -1.93 -8.15 -3.66
CA ASP A 34 -3.21 -7.49 -3.44
C ASP A 34 -4.13 -8.23 -2.45
N GLN A 35 -4.02 -9.56 -2.36
CA GLN A 35 -4.80 -10.36 -1.41
C GLN A 35 -4.17 -10.49 -0.02
N ILE A 36 -2.85 -10.36 0.10
CA ILE A 36 -2.15 -10.58 1.38
C ILE A 36 -1.54 -9.27 1.90
N VAL A 37 -0.77 -8.57 1.07
CA VAL A 37 -0.02 -7.39 1.52
C VAL A 37 -0.96 -6.21 1.76
N THR A 38 -1.90 -5.95 0.85
CA THR A 38 -2.87 -4.86 0.99
C THR A 38 -3.69 -4.95 2.29
N PRO A 39 -4.37 -6.06 2.63
CA PRO A 39 -5.14 -6.15 3.88
C PRO A 39 -4.27 -6.16 5.14
N ILE A 40 -3.07 -6.77 5.11
CA ILE A 40 -2.13 -6.71 6.24
C ILE A 40 -1.69 -5.27 6.51
N ILE A 41 -1.40 -4.48 5.47
CA ILE A 41 -1.05 -3.06 5.64
C ILE A 41 -2.22 -2.29 6.27
N TYR A 42 -3.45 -2.49 5.80
CA TYR A 42 -4.61 -1.82 6.39
C TYR A 42 -4.84 -2.23 7.86
N LEU A 43 -4.62 -3.49 8.20
CA LEU A 43 -4.74 -3.98 9.56
C LEU A 43 -3.64 -3.40 10.47
N LEU A 44 -2.39 -3.39 10.02
CA LEU A 44 -1.31 -2.72 10.74
C LEU A 44 -1.60 -1.23 10.89
N PHE A 45 -2.20 -0.58 9.90
CA PHE A 45 -2.54 0.86 9.94
C PHE A 45 -3.50 1.17 11.07
N ALA A 46 -4.54 0.35 11.22
CA ALA A 46 -5.49 0.47 12.32
C ALA A 46 -4.78 0.31 13.67
N LEU A 47 -3.93 -0.71 13.82
CA LEU A 47 -3.16 -0.94 15.06
C LEU A 47 -2.18 0.19 15.37
N ALA A 48 -1.47 0.70 14.36
CA ALA A 48 -0.52 1.80 14.52
C ALA A 48 -1.20 3.10 14.91
N LEU A 49 -2.38 3.40 14.34
CA LEU A 49 -3.20 4.54 14.76
C LEU A 49 -3.62 4.43 16.23
N ILE A 50 -4.10 3.26 16.65
CA ILE A 50 -4.48 3.02 18.06
C ILE A 50 -3.27 3.23 18.98
N TYR A 51 -2.11 2.68 18.62
CA TYR A 51 -0.89 2.82 19.41
C TYR A 51 -0.38 4.27 19.46
N PHE A 52 -0.50 4.99 18.34
CA PHE A 52 -0.19 6.41 18.25
C PHE A 52 -1.09 7.24 19.17
N PHE A 53 -2.41 7.03 19.13
CA PHE A 53 -3.34 7.72 20.02
C PHE A 53 -3.10 7.39 21.49
N TRP A 54 -2.76 6.13 21.81
CA TRP A 54 -2.39 5.73 23.15
C TRP A 54 -1.14 6.48 23.64
N GLY A 55 -0.11 6.60 22.81
CA GLY A 55 1.09 7.36 23.11
C GLY A 55 0.81 8.85 23.32
N VAL A 56 -0.05 9.46 22.48
CA VAL A 56 -0.48 10.86 22.64
C VAL A 56 -1.26 11.06 23.94
N PHE A 57 -2.19 10.15 24.25
CA PHE A 57 -2.98 10.23 25.47
C PHE A 57 -2.10 10.11 26.72
N GLN A 58 -1.14 9.18 26.71
CA GLN A 58 -0.19 9.01 27.81
C GLN A 58 0.77 10.20 27.94
N PHE A 59 1.19 10.80 26.82
CA PHE A 59 2.00 12.01 26.82
C PHE A 59 1.27 13.22 27.42
N ILE A 60 -0.01 13.41 27.09
CA ILE A 60 -0.83 14.51 27.63
C ILE A 60 -1.16 14.28 29.10
N LYS A 61 -1.59 13.06 29.48
CA LYS A 61 -1.97 12.73 30.86
C LYS A 61 -0.82 12.91 31.85
N ASN A 62 0.40 12.62 31.41
CA ASN A 62 1.58 12.65 32.27
C ASN A 62 2.47 13.88 32.03
N ALA A 63 1.91 14.97 31.50
CA ALA A 63 2.67 16.18 31.21
C ALA A 63 3.39 16.78 32.44
N ASP A 64 2.87 16.54 33.64
CA ASP A 64 3.43 17.03 34.92
C ASP A 64 4.59 16.17 35.48
N ASN A 65 4.85 14.98 34.93
CA ASN A 65 5.91 14.09 35.42
C ASN A 65 6.94 13.82 34.32
N GLU A 66 8.17 14.34 34.49
CA GLU A 66 9.20 14.28 33.46
C GLU A 66 9.54 12.85 33.00
N THR A 67 9.52 11.89 33.93
CA THR A 67 9.79 10.47 33.67
C THR A 67 8.74 9.82 32.77
N GLU A 68 7.47 10.09 33.06
CA GLU A 68 6.35 9.59 32.27
C GLU A 68 6.20 10.35 30.94
N ARG A 69 6.63 11.62 30.91
CA ARG A 69 6.71 12.43 29.68
C ARG A 69 7.70 11.83 28.69
N GLU A 70 8.86 11.34 29.15
CA GLU A 70 9.80 10.63 28.27
C GLU A 70 9.19 9.33 27.75
N ASN A 71 8.52 8.55 28.60
CA ASN A 71 7.83 7.34 28.16
C ASN A 71 6.74 7.64 27.12
N GLY A 72 5.94 8.70 27.29
CA GLY A 72 4.94 9.13 26.31
C GLY A 72 5.54 9.49 24.95
N LYS A 73 6.72 10.15 24.93
CA LYS A 73 7.45 10.46 23.69
C LYS A 73 7.89 9.18 22.97
N TRP A 74 8.40 8.19 23.71
CA TRP A 74 8.80 6.92 23.12
C TRP A 74 7.62 6.21 22.46
N HIS A 75 6.45 6.18 23.10
CA HIS A 75 5.24 5.58 22.51
C HIS A 75 4.77 6.31 21.25
N MET A 76 4.89 7.65 21.21
CA MET A 76 4.60 8.44 20.01
C MET A 76 5.56 8.08 18.85
N ILE A 77 6.85 7.95 19.13
CA ILE A 77 7.88 7.55 18.14
C ILE A 77 7.59 6.16 17.58
N TRP A 78 7.21 5.20 18.43
CA TRP A 78 6.82 3.85 17.96
C TRP A 78 5.60 3.89 17.02
N GLY A 79 4.60 4.74 17.30
CA GLY A 79 3.47 4.96 16.40
C GLY A 79 3.87 5.58 15.07
N VAL A 80 4.76 6.59 15.08
CA VAL A 80 5.27 7.25 13.87
C VAL A 80 6.10 6.30 13.01
N ILE A 81 6.95 5.47 13.63
CA ILE A 81 7.71 4.42 12.93
C ILE A 81 6.74 3.44 12.24
N GLY A 82 5.66 3.05 12.92
CA GLY A 82 4.63 2.19 12.33
C GLY A 82 4.00 2.81 11.07
N MET A 83 3.65 4.10 11.11
CA MET A 83 3.12 4.80 9.94
C MET A 83 4.16 4.93 8.81
N PHE A 84 5.42 5.21 9.16
CA PHE A 84 6.51 5.31 8.18
C PHE A 84 6.72 4.00 7.42
N ILE A 85 6.72 2.86 8.12
CA ILE A 85 6.88 1.53 7.51
C ILE A 85 5.76 1.27 6.48
N MET A 86 4.53 1.68 6.75
CA MET A 86 3.42 1.45 5.81
C MET A 86 3.51 2.29 4.54
N ILE A 87 3.88 3.56 4.68
CA ILE A 87 4.11 4.44 3.52
C ILE A 87 5.29 3.92 2.71
N SER A 88 6.36 3.50 3.39
CA SER A 88 7.56 2.94 2.77
C SER A 88 7.26 1.64 2.02
N ALA A 89 6.52 0.71 2.61
CA ALA A 89 6.16 -0.55 1.97
C ALA A 89 5.34 -0.32 0.68
N LYS A 90 4.27 0.49 0.74
CA LYS A 90 3.47 0.81 -0.45
C LYS A 90 4.26 1.59 -1.50
N GLY A 91 5.10 2.53 -1.06
CA GLY A 91 5.97 3.31 -1.94
C GLY A 91 6.99 2.43 -2.66
N LEU A 92 7.63 1.51 -1.94
CA LEU A 92 8.58 0.56 -2.49
C LEU A 92 7.93 -0.37 -3.51
N ILE A 93 6.75 -0.92 -3.19
CA ILE A 93 5.97 -1.74 -4.13
C ILE A 93 5.65 -0.93 -5.40
N ASN A 94 5.21 0.31 -5.27
CA ASN A 94 4.92 1.17 -6.42
C ASN A 94 6.16 1.44 -7.29
N ILE A 95 7.33 1.66 -6.68
CA ILE A 95 8.59 1.88 -7.40
C ILE A 95 9.01 0.61 -8.13
N ILE A 96 8.89 -0.56 -7.48
CA ILE A 96 9.20 -1.85 -8.11
C ILE A 96 8.27 -2.10 -9.29
N LEU A 97 6.96 -1.88 -9.14
CA LEU A 97 5.98 -2.01 -10.23
C LEU A 97 6.24 -1.04 -11.39
N ALA A 98 6.60 0.21 -11.08
CA ALA A 98 6.95 1.21 -12.09
C ALA A 98 8.24 0.86 -12.84
N THR A 99 9.23 0.28 -12.15
CA THR A 99 10.49 -0.15 -12.75
C THR A 99 10.31 -1.40 -13.62
N LEU A 100 9.39 -2.29 -13.25
CA LEU A 100 9.05 -3.49 -14.02
C LEU A 100 8.09 -3.21 -15.19
N GLY A 101 7.65 -1.96 -15.39
CA GLY A 101 6.79 -1.58 -16.51
C GLY A 101 5.38 -2.20 -16.45
N LEU A 102 4.93 -2.61 -15.26
CA LEU A 102 3.62 -3.23 -15.03
C LEU A 102 2.49 -2.18 -14.83
N LYS A 103 2.74 -0.92 -15.21
CA LYS A 103 1.77 0.18 -15.16
C LYS A 103 2.00 1.18 -16.29
#